data_AF-A0A2L2YLM0-F1
#
_entry.id   AF-A0A2L2YLM0-F1
#
_cell.length_a   1.000
_cell.length_b   1.000
_cell.length_c   1.000
_cell.angle_alpha   90.00
_cell.angle_beta   90.00
_cell.angle_gamma   90.00
#
_symmetry.space_group_name_H-M   'P 1'
#
loop_
_entity.id
_entity.type
_entity.pdbx_description
1 polymer ?
#
loop_
_entity_poly.entity_id
_entity_poly.type
_entity_poly.pdbx_seq_one_letter_code
_entity_poly.pdbx_strand_id
1 'polypeptide(L)'
;SWNARNWSPLIELLDTWSPLLPQFVMDNVLEQLVLPKLQAEVEAWNPLTDTQPVHSWLHPWLNLMKARLEPLYAPIRHKLASALVNWHPSDCSAKLILEPWKGVFSQGVMEAFVVTNIVPKLVAVMQTYVINPHQQHLDVWNWVMAWFDMMPEPCMVTILEKNFFPKWLQVLYTWLTHSPNYEEVTKWYTGWKSMLPPSLHHHPIIKEQFRQALDIMNRAVSAPQGLLGQQPGAKESMAYLTNVERQQELDRHVKPRRDYEAMIQTVRGVTSAASLTLSFKEVIQKKAEESNIIFMPVPGRYQDGKQVHRFGSSLLYLDRGVIFVFNQKTWVPTSLQSLLDTAG
;
A
#
# COMPACT_ATOMS: atom_id res chain seq x y z
N SER A 1 -31.03 -30.48 -8.35
CA SER A 1 -30.54 -29.93 -7.07
C SER A 1 -29.29 -29.11 -7.36
N TRP A 2 -29.21 -27.85 -6.91
CA TRP A 2 -28.03 -26.99 -7.11
C TRP A 2 -27.02 -27.15 -5.96
N ASN A 3 -25.72 -26.99 -6.25
CA ASN A 3 -24.59 -27.15 -5.32
C ASN A 3 -23.83 -25.82 -5.19
N ALA A 4 -23.61 -25.34 -3.96
CA ALA A 4 -22.89 -24.10 -3.70
C ALA A 4 -21.46 -24.08 -4.26
N ARG A 5 -20.77 -25.23 -4.19
CA ARG A 5 -19.40 -25.40 -4.70
C ARG A 5 -19.33 -25.36 -6.23
N ASN A 6 -20.45 -25.62 -6.92
CA ASN A 6 -20.60 -25.44 -8.36
C ASN A 6 -21.59 -24.31 -8.65
N TRP A 7 -21.12 -23.08 -8.45
CA TRP A 7 -21.93 -21.86 -8.48
C TRP A 7 -22.32 -21.38 -9.89
N SER A 8 -21.49 -21.65 -10.93
CA SER A 8 -21.65 -21.06 -12.27
C SER A 8 -23.04 -21.28 -12.88
N PRO A 9 -23.61 -22.50 -12.88
CA PRO A 9 -24.90 -22.75 -13.53
C PRO A 9 -26.05 -21.94 -12.93
N LEU A 10 -26.03 -21.68 -11.61
CA LEU A 10 -27.10 -20.92 -10.97
C LEU A 10 -26.90 -19.41 -11.12
N ILE A 11 -25.66 -18.92 -11.04
CA ILE A 11 -25.38 -17.49 -11.28
C ILE A 11 -25.75 -17.11 -12.72
N GLU A 12 -25.36 -17.93 -13.71
CA GLU A 12 -25.71 -17.71 -15.12
C GLU A 12 -27.23 -17.69 -15.35
N LEU A 13 -27.96 -18.59 -14.68
CA LEU A 13 -29.42 -18.61 -14.74
C LEU A 13 -30.03 -17.33 -14.15
N LEU A 14 -29.56 -16.89 -12.98
CA LEU A 14 -30.06 -15.69 -12.32
C LEU A 14 -29.74 -14.43 -13.12
N ASP A 15 -28.54 -14.31 -13.69
CA ASP A 15 -28.15 -13.19 -14.54
C ASP A 15 -29.00 -13.12 -15.81
N THR A 16 -29.25 -14.27 -16.45
CA THR A 16 -30.09 -14.36 -17.66
C THR A 16 -31.54 -13.96 -17.38
N TRP A 17 -32.07 -14.31 -16.20
CA TRP A 17 -33.46 -14.04 -15.83
C TRP A 17 -33.64 -12.71 -15.09
N SER A 18 -32.55 -12.07 -14.66
CA SER A 18 -32.54 -10.76 -13.98
C SER A 18 -33.35 -9.67 -14.68
N PRO A 19 -33.25 -9.45 -16.02
CA PRO A 19 -34.05 -8.44 -16.69
C PRO A 19 -35.54 -8.80 -16.85
N LEU A 20 -35.90 -10.08 -16.66
CA LEU A 20 -37.26 -10.59 -16.85
C LEU A 20 -38.04 -10.72 -15.53
N LEU A 21 -37.34 -10.86 -14.41
CA LEU A 21 -37.95 -11.08 -13.11
C LEU A 21 -38.16 -9.77 -12.34
N PRO A 22 -39.33 -9.59 -11.68
CA PRO A 22 -39.49 -8.52 -10.71
C PRO A 22 -38.46 -8.64 -9.58
N GLN A 23 -37.95 -7.50 -9.09
CA GLN A 23 -36.93 -7.45 -8.03
C GLN A 23 -37.32 -8.24 -6.78
N PHE A 24 -38.59 -8.19 -6.36
CA PHE A 24 -39.04 -8.93 -5.17
C PHE A 24 -38.92 -10.46 -5.32
N VAL A 25 -39.06 -10.99 -6.54
CA VAL A 25 -38.90 -12.43 -6.81
C VAL A 25 -37.42 -12.79 -6.73
N MET A 26 -36.55 -11.95 -7.32
CA MET A 26 -35.10 -12.13 -7.25
C MET A 26 -34.63 -12.10 -5.79
N ASP A 27 -35.08 -11.12 -5.00
CA ASP A 27 -34.77 -11.01 -3.58
C ASP A 27 -35.23 -12.25 -2.80
N ASN A 28 -36.44 -12.75 -3.07
CA ASN A 28 -36.94 -13.96 -2.42
C ASN A 28 -36.09 -15.20 -2.77
N VAL A 29 -35.71 -15.36 -4.04
CA VAL A 29 -34.84 -16.46 -4.48
C VAL A 29 -33.48 -16.38 -3.79
N LEU A 30 -32.87 -15.20 -3.74
CA LEU A 30 -31.58 -14.98 -3.09
C LEU A 30 -31.64 -15.24 -1.57
N GLU A 31 -32.66 -14.73 -0.89
CA GLU A 31 -32.82 -14.86 0.55
C GLU A 31 -33.26 -16.26 1.01
N GLN A 32 -34.20 -16.88 0.31
CA GLN A 32 -34.87 -18.11 0.77
C GLN A 32 -34.27 -19.38 0.15
N LEU A 33 -33.62 -19.30 -1.01
CA LEU A 33 -33.04 -20.47 -1.69
C LEU A 33 -31.52 -20.47 -1.71
N VAL A 34 -30.89 -19.31 -1.96
CA VAL A 34 -29.42 -19.23 -2.08
C VAL A 34 -28.77 -19.08 -0.71
N LEU A 35 -29.18 -18.09 0.08
CA LEU A 35 -28.57 -17.79 1.37
C LEU A 35 -28.54 -18.99 2.35
N PRO A 36 -29.63 -19.75 2.57
CA PRO A 36 -29.62 -20.84 3.54
C PRO A 36 -28.68 -21.97 3.12
N LYS A 37 -28.52 -22.20 1.81
CA LYS A 37 -27.55 -23.18 1.30
C LYS A 37 -26.12 -22.71 1.44
N LEU A 38 -25.83 -21.44 1.15
CA LEU A 38 -24.50 -20.87 1.39
C LEU A 38 -24.15 -20.94 2.88
N GLN A 39 -25.11 -20.65 3.76
CA GLN A 39 -24.92 -20.76 5.19
C GLN A 39 -24.59 -22.19 5.62
N ALA A 40 -25.38 -23.18 5.19
CA ALA A 40 -25.12 -24.59 5.50
C ALA A 40 -23.73 -25.05 5.00
N GLU A 41 -23.30 -24.61 3.83
CA GLU A 41 -21.99 -24.94 3.27
C GLU A 41 -20.83 -24.24 4.00
N VAL A 42 -21.03 -22.98 4.43
CA VAL A 42 -20.07 -22.29 5.32
C VAL A 42 -19.96 -22.99 6.68
N GLU A 43 -21.07 -23.45 7.23
CA GLU A 43 -21.10 -24.20 8.49
C GLU A 43 -20.37 -25.56 8.37
N ALA A 44 -20.57 -26.27 7.26
CA ALA A 44 -19.91 -27.54 6.98
C ALA A 44 -18.43 -27.40 6.60
N TRP A 45 -18.04 -26.28 5.97
CA TRP A 45 -16.68 -26.05 5.50
C TRP A 45 -15.66 -26.01 6.64
N ASN A 46 -14.52 -26.66 6.44
CA ASN A 46 -13.39 -26.69 7.34
C ASN A 46 -12.08 -26.32 6.62
N PRO A 47 -11.43 -25.21 6.99
CA PRO A 47 -10.20 -24.73 6.34
C PRO A 47 -9.02 -25.70 6.37
N LEU A 48 -9.01 -26.67 7.31
CA LEU A 48 -7.88 -27.59 7.48
C LEU A 48 -8.04 -28.88 6.66
N THR A 49 -9.27 -29.24 6.27
CA THR A 49 -9.55 -30.52 5.61
C THR A 49 -10.14 -30.38 4.21
N ASP A 50 -10.82 -29.27 3.93
CA ASP A 50 -11.37 -29.02 2.61
C ASP A 50 -10.29 -28.66 1.59
N THR A 51 -10.42 -29.24 0.39
CA THR A 51 -9.53 -28.99 -0.74
C THR A 51 -9.85 -27.69 -1.47
N GLN A 52 -11.09 -27.19 -1.35
CA GLN A 52 -11.52 -25.95 -1.98
C GLN A 52 -11.59 -24.82 -0.95
N PRO A 53 -10.88 -23.71 -1.17
CA PRO A 53 -10.94 -22.57 -0.27
C PRO A 53 -12.30 -21.89 -0.39
N VAL A 54 -12.83 -21.39 0.73
CA VAL A 54 -14.16 -20.79 0.82
C VAL A 54 -14.40 -19.65 -0.19
N HIS A 55 -13.37 -18.85 -0.49
CA HIS A 55 -13.50 -17.75 -1.45
C HIS A 55 -13.85 -18.23 -2.87
N SER A 56 -13.41 -19.44 -3.26
CA SER A 56 -13.57 -19.96 -4.62
C SER A 56 -15.03 -20.16 -5.05
N TRP A 57 -15.90 -20.44 -4.08
CA TRP A 57 -17.33 -20.65 -4.31
C TRP A 57 -18.22 -19.58 -3.68
N LEU A 58 -17.70 -18.78 -2.74
CA LEU A 58 -18.47 -17.69 -2.13
C LEU A 58 -18.31 -16.35 -2.85
N HIS A 59 -17.10 -15.98 -3.31
CA HIS A 59 -16.86 -14.68 -3.95
C HIS A 59 -17.70 -14.40 -5.21
N PRO A 60 -18.01 -15.40 -6.07
CA PRO A 60 -18.89 -15.20 -7.22
C PRO A 60 -20.25 -14.60 -6.84
N TRP A 61 -20.73 -14.85 -5.62
CA TRP A 61 -22.00 -14.32 -5.11
C TRP A 61 -21.94 -12.87 -4.63
N LEU A 62 -20.75 -12.26 -4.49
CA LEU A 62 -20.58 -10.91 -3.92
C LEU A 62 -21.38 -9.86 -4.69
N ASN A 63 -21.38 -9.94 -6.03
CA ASN A 63 -22.06 -8.96 -6.89
C ASN A 63 -23.59 -9.04 -6.77
N LEU A 64 -24.13 -10.26 -6.65
CA LEU A 64 -25.57 -10.52 -6.58
C LEU A 64 -26.13 -10.32 -5.17
N MET A 65 -25.44 -10.86 -4.16
CA MET A 65 -25.92 -10.91 -2.78
C MET A 65 -25.52 -9.68 -1.95
N LYS A 66 -24.37 -9.06 -2.23
CA LYS A 66 -23.86 -7.86 -1.53
C LYS A 66 -23.95 -7.99 0.00
N ALA A 67 -24.70 -7.09 0.65
CA ALA A 67 -24.88 -7.06 2.11
C ALA A 67 -25.53 -8.34 2.67
N ARG A 68 -26.24 -9.13 1.85
CA ARG A 68 -26.88 -10.38 2.29
C ARG A 68 -25.85 -11.45 2.71
N LEU A 69 -24.59 -11.33 2.30
CA LEU A 69 -23.51 -12.25 2.69
C LEU A 69 -22.85 -11.88 4.02
N GLU A 70 -23.11 -10.69 4.58
CA GLU A 70 -22.49 -10.24 5.83
C GLU A 70 -22.62 -11.24 7.00
N PRO A 71 -23.76 -11.91 7.21
CA PRO A 71 -23.91 -12.91 8.26
C PRO A 71 -22.92 -14.08 8.14
N LEU A 72 -22.46 -14.40 6.92
CA LEU A 72 -21.54 -15.50 6.66
C LEU A 72 -20.08 -15.16 7.02
N TYR A 73 -19.73 -13.87 7.05
CA TYR A 73 -18.35 -13.44 7.27
C TYR A 73 -17.85 -13.70 8.69
N ALA A 74 -18.71 -13.61 9.70
CA ALA A 74 -18.31 -13.89 11.09
C ALA A 74 -17.97 -15.38 11.32
N PRO A 75 -18.80 -16.36 10.91
CA PRO A 75 -18.44 -17.77 10.95
C PRO A 75 -17.14 -18.11 10.20
N ILE A 76 -16.95 -17.54 9.01
CA ILE A 76 -15.74 -17.79 8.20
C ILE A 76 -14.49 -17.28 8.93
N ARG A 77 -14.53 -16.05 9.45
CA ARG A 77 -13.43 -15.49 10.24
C ARG A 77 -13.14 -16.34 11.49
N HIS A 78 -14.16 -16.82 12.18
CA HIS A 78 -13.96 -17.67 13.36
C HIS A 78 -13.27 -19.00 13.00
N LYS A 79 -13.70 -19.67 11.93
CA LYS A 79 -13.08 -20.90 11.44
C LYS A 79 -11.63 -20.66 10.98
N LEU A 80 -11.37 -19.58 10.25
CA LEU A 80 -10.02 -19.19 9.84
C LEU A 80 -9.12 -18.89 11.05
N ALA A 81 -9.61 -18.13 12.04
CA ALA A 81 -8.87 -17.87 13.27
C ALA A 81 -8.52 -19.17 14.01
N SER A 82 -9.48 -20.10 14.12
CA SER A 82 -9.27 -21.41 14.75
C SER A 82 -8.20 -22.24 14.01
N ALA A 83 -8.21 -22.23 12.67
CA ALA A 83 -7.19 -22.89 11.87
C ALA A 83 -5.79 -22.31 12.08
N LEU A 84 -5.70 -21.00 12.32
CA LEU A 84 -4.43 -20.29 12.51
C LEU A 84 -3.81 -20.49 13.90
N VAL A 85 -4.51 -21.11 14.85
CA VAL A 85 -3.98 -21.36 16.21
C VAL A 85 -2.66 -22.13 16.18
N ASN A 86 -2.57 -23.16 15.33
CA ASN A 86 -1.39 -24.01 15.15
C ASN A 86 -0.61 -23.69 13.86
N TRP A 87 -0.94 -22.59 13.19
CA TRP A 87 -0.25 -22.20 11.96
C TRP A 87 1.16 -21.68 12.23
N HIS A 88 2.05 -21.94 11.28
CA HIS A 88 3.44 -21.49 11.28
C HIS A 88 3.73 -20.61 10.05
N PRO A 89 4.49 -19.51 10.18
CA PRO A 89 4.78 -18.59 9.07
C PRO A 89 5.41 -19.17 7.81
N SER A 90 6.02 -20.36 7.90
CA SER A 90 6.55 -21.07 6.73
C SER A 90 5.47 -21.61 5.80
N ASP A 91 4.23 -21.72 6.27
CA ASP A 91 3.11 -22.20 5.47
C ASP A 91 2.45 -21.04 4.70
N CYS A 92 2.71 -21.00 3.39
CA CYS A 92 2.18 -19.99 2.48
C CYS A 92 0.67 -20.11 2.23
N SER A 93 0.04 -21.25 2.54
CA SER A 93 -1.38 -21.48 2.24
C SER A 93 -2.30 -20.49 2.96
N ALA A 94 -1.97 -20.10 4.19
CA ALA A 94 -2.75 -19.13 4.96
C ALA A 94 -2.87 -17.78 4.25
N LYS A 95 -1.78 -17.28 3.66
CA LYS A 95 -1.80 -16.01 2.92
C LYS A 95 -2.69 -16.14 1.68
N LEU A 96 -2.54 -17.21 0.90
CA LEU A 96 -3.35 -17.47 -0.29
C LEU A 96 -4.85 -17.55 0.01
N ILE A 97 -5.21 -18.11 1.16
CA ILE A 97 -6.61 -18.20 1.58
C ILE A 97 -7.16 -16.83 1.99
N LEU A 98 -6.35 -15.99 2.67
CA LEU A 98 -6.76 -14.70 3.23
C LEU A 98 -6.70 -13.54 2.25
N GLU A 99 -5.78 -13.55 1.30
CA GLU A 99 -5.56 -12.45 0.35
C GLU A 99 -6.83 -12.05 -0.43
N PRO A 100 -7.65 -12.99 -0.96
CA PRO A 100 -8.90 -12.64 -1.63
C PRO A 100 -9.88 -11.85 -0.75
N TRP A 101 -9.81 -12.02 0.57
CA TRP A 101 -10.71 -11.37 1.51
C TRP A 101 -10.36 -9.91 1.81
N LYS A 102 -9.20 -9.42 1.35
CA LYS A 102 -8.76 -8.03 1.55
C LYS A 102 -9.73 -7.01 0.94
N GLY A 103 -10.40 -7.37 -0.15
CA GLY A 103 -11.42 -6.54 -0.80
C GLY A 103 -12.85 -6.79 -0.32
N VAL A 104 -13.08 -7.81 0.51
CA VAL A 104 -14.41 -8.22 0.98
C VAL A 104 -14.65 -7.77 2.42
N PHE A 105 -13.66 -7.97 3.29
CA PHE A 105 -13.71 -7.46 4.65
C PHE A 105 -13.40 -5.97 4.68
N SER A 106 -14.00 -5.25 5.63
CA SER A 106 -13.58 -3.87 5.87
C SER A 106 -12.12 -3.84 6.33
N GLN A 107 -11.42 -2.77 5.97
CA GLN A 107 -9.99 -2.61 6.27
C GLN A 107 -9.70 -2.84 7.77
N GLY A 108 -10.47 -2.21 8.66
CA GLY A 108 -10.28 -2.36 10.11
C GLY A 108 -10.51 -3.79 10.62
N VAL A 109 -11.45 -4.54 10.03
CA VAL A 109 -11.70 -5.95 10.39
C VAL A 109 -10.56 -6.84 9.93
N MET A 110 -10.06 -6.63 8.70
CA MET A 110 -8.93 -7.39 8.16
C MET A 110 -7.65 -7.11 8.98
N GLU A 111 -7.36 -5.84 9.25
CA GLU A 111 -6.20 -5.44 10.05
C GLU A 111 -6.26 -6.03 11.45
N ALA A 112 -7.40 -5.90 12.15
CA ALA A 112 -7.58 -6.50 13.47
C ALA A 112 -7.38 -8.03 13.43
N PHE A 113 -7.93 -8.70 12.41
CA PHE A 113 -7.76 -10.15 12.24
C PHE A 113 -6.29 -10.55 12.08
N VAL A 114 -5.54 -9.85 11.24
CA VAL A 114 -4.10 -10.10 11.01
C VAL A 114 -3.30 -9.81 12.28
N VAL A 115 -3.58 -8.70 12.97
CA VAL A 115 -2.92 -8.32 14.22
C VAL A 115 -3.18 -9.34 15.33
N THR A 116 -4.38 -9.91 15.42
CA THR A 116 -4.71 -10.91 16.45
C THR A 116 -4.14 -12.28 16.15
N ASN A 117 -4.20 -12.75 14.89
CA ASN A 117 -3.94 -14.17 14.57
C ASN A 117 -2.56 -14.41 13.94
N ILE A 118 -2.04 -13.46 13.17
CA ILE A 118 -0.81 -13.63 12.38
C ILE A 118 0.39 -12.98 13.06
N VAL A 119 0.26 -11.72 13.47
CA VAL A 119 1.36 -10.93 14.04
C VAL A 119 2.06 -11.60 15.23
N PRO A 120 1.37 -12.21 16.22
CA PRO A 120 2.04 -12.88 17.33
C PRO A 120 2.95 -14.02 16.89
N LYS A 121 2.57 -14.75 15.83
CA LYS A 121 3.37 -15.85 15.27
C LYS A 121 4.59 -15.32 14.51
N LEU A 122 4.44 -14.21 13.77
CA LEU A 122 5.55 -13.52 13.11
C LEU A 122 6.57 -12.98 14.12
N VAL A 123 6.09 -12.40 15.23
CA VAL A 123 6.94 -11.98 16.35
C VAL A 123 7.70 -13.18 16.92
N ALA A 124 7.02 -14.29 17.20
CA ALA A 124 7.65 -15.48 17.78
C ALA A 124 8.78 -16.05 16.92
N VAL A 125 8.60 -16.15 15.59
CA VAL A 125 9.67 -16.61 14.70
C VAL A 125 10.81 -15.59 14.59
N MET A 126 10.51 -14.29 14.61
CA MET A 126 11.54 -13.25 14.60
C MET A 126 12.34 -13.22 15.92
N GLN A 127 11.72 -13.61 17.04
CA GLN A 127 12.39 -13.74 18.34
C GLN A 127 13.36 -14.92 18.40
N THR A 128 13.12 -16.00 17.66
CA THR A 128 14.06 -17.13 17.55
C THR A 128 15.07 -16.94 16.43
N TYR A 129 14.88 -15.95 15.56
CA TYR A 129 15.76 -15.66 14.44
C TYR A 129 17.20 -15.32 14.89
N VAL A 130 18.18 -16.02 14.32
CA VAL A 130 19.61 -15.81 14.56
C VAL A 130 20.23 -15.16 13.33
N ILE A 131 20.83 -13.99 13.53
CA ILE A 131 21.52 -13.25 12.47
C ILE A 131 23.00 -13.64 12.51
N ASN A 132 23.48 -14.33 11.50
CA ASN A 132 24.88 -14.71 11.36
C ASN A 132 25.46 -14.10 10.06
N PRO A 133 26.46 -13.21 10.13
CA PRO A 133 27.08 -12.61 8.94
C PRO A 133 27.73 -13.62 7.98
N HIS A 134 28.26 -14.73 8.51
CA HIS A 134 28.95 -15.75 7.70
C HIS A 134 27.98 -16.76 7.06
N GLN A 135 26.78 -16.90 7.62
CA GLN A 135 25.77 -17.84 7.15
C GLN A 135 24.36 -17.26 7.36
N GLN A 136 23.91 -16.45 6.40
CA GLN A 136 22.60 -15.80 6.47
C GLN A 136 21.49 -16.74 6.00
N HIS A 137 20.64 -17.17 6.92
CA HIS A 137 19.37 -17.81 6.59
C HIS A 137 18.28 -16.75 6.48
N LEU A 138 17.68 -16.58 5.30
CA LEU A 138 16.68 -15.53 5.05
C LEU A 138 15.24 -16.04 5.14
N ASP A 139 15.01 -17.31 5.49
CA ASP A 139 13.67 -17.91 5.49
C ASP A 139 12.72 -17.16 6.42
N VAL A 140 13.13 -16.94 7.67
CA VAL A 140 12.32 -16.19 8.66
C VAL A 140 12.05 -14.76 8.20
N TRP A 141 13.05 -14.11 7.60
CA TRP A 141 12.89 -12.77 7.04
C TRP A 141 11.84 -12.77 5.92
N ASN A 142 11.95 -13.70 4.97
CA ASN A 142 11.03 -13.83 3.85
C ASN A 142 9.61 -14.15 4.33
N TRP A 143 9.45 -15.02 5.33
CA TRP A 143 8.15 -15.31 5.94
C TRP A 143 7.51 -14.07 6.54
N VAL A 144 8.26 -13.23 7.25
CA VAL A 144 7.74 -11.98 7.83
C VAL A 144 7.42 -10.96 6.73
N MET A 145 8.33 -10.76 5.78
CA MET A 145 8.15 -9.79 4.68
C MET A 145 7.01 -10.16 3.74
N ALA A 146 6.69 -11.44 3.60
CA ALA A 146 5.56 -11.90 2.80
C ALA A 146 4.21 -11.34 3.29
N TRP A 147 4.10 -10.88 4.55
CA TRP A 147 2.86 -10.31 5.10
C TRP A 147 2.81 -8.78 5.07
N PHE A 148 3.84 -8.12 4.55
CA PHE A 148 3.95 -6.65 4.55
C PHE A 148 2.74 -5.94 3.93
N ASP A 149 2.18 -6.50 2.86
CA ASP A 149 1.05 -5.98 2.10
C ASP A 149 -0.32 -6.25 2.75
N MET A 150 -0.40 -7.17 3.71
CA MET A 150 -1.64 -7.55 4.39
C MET A 150 -1.79 -6.95 5.79
N MET A 151 -0.70 -6.45 6.37
CA MET A 151 -0.68 -5.93 7.73
C MET A 151 -0.48 -4.41 7.77
N PRO A 152 -0.90 -3.74 8.86
CA PRO A 152 -0.59 -2.33 9.06
C PRO A 152 0.92 -2.08 9.10
N GLU A 153 1.39 -1.05 8.39
CA GLU A 153 2.80 -0.64 8.38
C GLU A 153 3.39 -0.46 9.79
N PRO A 154 2.71 0.20 10.76
CA PRO A 154 3.25 0.36 12.11
C PRO A 154 3.51 -0.96 12.84
N CYS A 155 2.73 -2.00 12.55
CA CYS A 155 2.94 -3.33 13.11
C CYS A 155 4.23 -3.95 12.57
N MET A 156 4.50 -3.85 11.26
CA MET A 156 5.74 -4.35 10.67
C MET A 156 6.96 -3.65 11.29
N VAL A 157 6.89 -2.32 11.41
CA VAL A 157 7.95 -1.53 12.05
C VAL A 157 8.20 -2.01 13.48
N THR A 158 7.14 -2.22 14.26
CA THR A 158 7.25 -2.67 15.65
C THR A 158 7.88 -4.06 15.75
N ILE A 159 7.56 -4.98 14.83
CA ILE A 159 8.19 -6.31 14.77
C ILE A 159 9.70 -6.16 14.56
N LEU A 160 10.09 -5.36 13.56
CA LEU A 160 11.51 -5.17 13.23
C LEU A 160 12.27 -4.45 14.35
N GLU A 161 11.73 -3.35 14.87
CA GLU A 161 12.31 -2.56 15.96
C GLU A 161 12.59 -3.40 17.19
N LYS A 162 11.64 -4.25 17.60
CA LYS A 162 11.76 -4.98 18.87
C LYS A 162 12.51 -6.29 18.75
N ASN A 163 12.44 -6.97 17.60
CA ASN A 163 12.89 -8.36 17.50
C ASN A 163 14.05 -8.55 16.52
N PHE A 164 14.20 -7.68 15.51
CA PHE A 164 15.26 -7.79 14.50
C PHE A 164 16.43 -6.84 14.81
N PHE A 165 16.18 -5.53 14.89
CA PHE A 165 17.25 -4.52 15.00
C PHE A 165 18.16 -4.69 16.22
N PRO A 166 17.68 -5.03 17.43
CA PRO A 166 18.56 -5.19 18.59
C PRO A 166 19.61 -6.28 18.36
N LYS A 167 19.20 -7.40 17.77
CA LYS A 167 20.09 -8.51 17.41
C LYS A 167 21.03 -8.12 16.28
N TRP A 168 20.52 -7.43 15.27
CA TRP A 168 21.30 -7.00 14.12
C TRP A 168 22.40 -6.01 14.52
N LEU A 169 22.09 -5.03 15.37
CA LEU A 169 23.06 -4.09 15.95
C LEU A 169 24.07 -4.78 16.86
N GLN A 170 23.64 -5.77 17.66
CA GLN A 170 24.54 -6.54 18.52
C GLN A 170 25.55 -7.36 17.71
N VAL A 171 25.10 -7.98 16.60
CA VAL A 171 25.97 -8.70 15.68
C VAL A 171 26.98 -7.76 15.05
N LEU A 172 26.54 -6.58 14.59
CA LEU A 172 27.41 -5.55 14.05
C LEU A 172 28.48 -5.11 15.07
N TYR A 173 28.07 -4.82 16.31
CA TYR A 173 28.98 -4.42 17.37
C TYR A 173 30.03 -5.50 17.69
N THR A 174 29.58 -6.76 17.82
CA THR A 174 30.46 -7.91 18.09
C THR A 174 31.45 -8.11 16.94
N TRP A 175 30.99 -8.04 15.69
CA TRP A 175 31.85 -8.20 14.51
C TRP A 175 32.94 -7.13 14.44
N LEU A 176 32.57 -5.87 14.70
CA LEU A 176 33.51 -4.74 14.70
C LEU A 176 34.55 -4.82 15.83
N THR A 177 34.23 -5.49 16.94
CA THR A 177 35.12 -5.61 18.10
C THR A 177 36.15 -6.73 17.94
N HIS A 178 35.79 -7.85 17.29
CA HIS A 178 36.64 -9.05 17.25
C HIS A 178 37.53 -9.18 16.00
N SER A 179 37.04 -8.83 14.81
CA SER A 179 37.83 -8.88 13.55
C SER A 179 37.11 -8.18 12.39
N PRO A 180 37.16 -6.84 12.31
CA PRO A 180 36.46 -6.09 11.27
C PRO A 180 37.11 -6.28 9.89
N ASN A 181 36.33 -6.79 8.94
CA ASN A 181 36.53 -6.51 7.52
C ASN A 181 35.51 -5.45 7.09
N TYR A 182 35.95 -4.20 6.97
CA TYR A 182 35.05 -3.06 6.73
C TYR A 182 34.35 -3.12 5.37
N GLU A 183 34.94 -3.79 4.37
CA GLU A 183 34.31 -4.00 3.07
C GLU A 183 33.12 -4.97 3.19
N GLU A 184 33.30 -6.07 3.90
CA GLU A 184 32.23 -7.04 4.17
C GLU A 184 31.13 -6.44 5.04
N VAL A 185 31.49 -5.68 6.08
CA VAL A 185 30.52 -4.97 6.94
C VAL A 185 29.67 -3.98 6.11
N THR A 186 30.30 -3.26 5.19
CA THR A 186 29.61 -2.33 4.27
C THR A 186 28.65 -3.08 3.33
N LYS A 187 29.10 -4.19 2.72
CA LYS A 187 28.26 -5.03 1.86
C LYS A 187 27.07 -5.63 2.63
N TRP A 188 27.30 -6.07 3.86
CA TRP A 188 26.28 -6.62 4.73
C TRP A 188 25.23 -5.57 5.12
N TYR A 189 25.66 -4.36 5.51
CA TYR A 189 24.77 -3.25 5.82
C TYR A 189 23.89 -2.84 4.63
N THR A 190 24.52 -2.63 3.47
CA THR A 190 23.83 -2.24 2.23
C THR A 190 22.87 -3.33 1.76
N GLY A 191 23.26 -4.60 1.89
CA GLY A 191 22.40 -5.76 1.63
C GLY A 191 21.13 -5.73 2.47
N TRP A 192 21.23 -5.63 3.79
CA TRP A 192 20.05 -5.55 4.67
C TRP A 192 19.16 -4.35 4.38
N LYS A 193 19.76 -3.19 4.12
CA LYS A 193 18.99 -1.99 3.74
C LYS A 193 18.21 -2.21 2.44
N SER A 194 18.84 -2.83 1.44
CA SER A 194 18.20 -3.09 0.13
C SER A 194 17.01 -4.06 0.20
N MET A 195 16.95 -4.93 1.21
CA MET A 195 15.86 -5.90 1.38
C MET A 195 14.59 -5.29 1.97
N LEU A 196 14.64 -4.06 2.50
CA LEU A 196 13.46 -3.41 3.05
C LEU A 196 12.56 -2.85 1.94
N PRO A 197 11.23 -2.91 2.10
CA PRO A 197 10.31 -2.18 1.24
C PRO A 197 10.60 -0.66 1.23
N PRO A 198 10.41 0.04 0.10
CA PRO A 198 10.67 1.48 0.02
C PRO A 198 9.91 2.32 1.04
N SER A 199 8.69 1.94 1.42
CA SER A 199 7.89 2.63 2.44
C SER A 199 8.54 2.61 3.82
N LEU A 200 9.16 1.49 4.22
CA LEU A 200 9.83 1.37 5.52
C LEU A 200 11.11 2.20 5.62
N HIS A 201 11.76 2.50 4.49
CA HIS A 201 12.97 3.33 4.47
C HIS A 201 12.70 4.76 5.00
N HIS A 202 11.47 5.24 4.85
CA HIS A 202 11.10 6.59 5.27
C HIS A 202 10.66 6.65 6.73
N HIS A 203 10.33 5.50 7.33
CA HIS A 203 9.78 5.45 8.67
C HIS A 203 10.83 5.90 9.71
N PRO A 204 10.49 6.86 10.60
CA PRO A 204 11.46 7.49 11.51
C PRO A 204 12.19 6.49 12.41
N ILE A 205 11.46 5.50 12.93
CA ILE A 205 12.05 4.43 13.76
C ILE A 205 13.10 3.64 12.99
N ILE A 206 12.81 3.24 11.75
CA ILE A 206 13.72 2.44 10.93
C ILE A 206 14.99 3.25 10.61
N LYS A 207 14.83 4.53 10.22
CA LYS A 207 15.97 5.43 10.00
C LYS A 207 16.87 5.55 11.22
N GLU A 208 16.27 5.73 12.38
CA GLU A 208 17.01 5.86 13.63
C GLU A 208 17.85 4.60 13.92
N GLN A 209 17.33 3.40 13.64
CA GLN A 209 18.09 2.16 13.78
C GLN A 209 19.29 2.09 12.82
N PHE A 210 19.11 2.49 11.56
CA PHE A 210 20.22 2.55 10.59
C PHE A 210 21.26 3.62 10.95
N ARG A 211 20.82 4.77 11.49
CA ARG A 211 21.68 5.83 12.00
C ARG A 211 22.53 5.34 13.18
N GLN A 212 21.93 4.61 14.11
CA GLN A 212 22.66 4.00 15.23
C GLN A 212 23.71 3.00 14.75
N ALA A 213 23.41 2.22 13.72
CA ALA A 213 24.37 1.31 13.11
C ALA A 213 25.58 2.06 12.52
N LEU A 214 25.35 3.16 11.81
CA LEU A 214 26.42 4.01 11.30
C LEU A 214 27.23 4.65 12.42
N ASP A 215 26.60 5.09 13.52
CA ASP A 215 27.31 5.64 14.68
C ASP A 215 28.24 4.59 15.30
N ILE A 216 27.80 3.34 15.42
CA ILE A 216 28.62 2.21 15.90
C ILE A 216 29.82 1.98 14.98
N MET A 217 29.58 1.95 13.66
CA MET A 217 30.63 1.82 12.65
C MET A 217 31.67 2.96 12.72
N ASN A 218 31.22 4.21 12.77
CA ASN A 218 32.09 5.39 12.84
C ASN A 218 32.93 5.41 14.14
N ARG A 219 32.35 4.99 15.26
CA ARG A 219 33.07 4.85 16.53
C ARG A 219 34.13 3.76 16.48
N ALA A 220 33.82 2.60 15.89
CA ALA A 220 34.76 1.50 15.76
C ALA A 220 36.00 1.88 14.92
N VAL A 221 35.82 2.74 13.90
CA VAL A 221 36.91 3.24 13.05
C VAL A 221 37.72 4.38 13.70
N SER A 222 37.11 5.13 14.63
CA SER A 222 37.74 6.30 15.28
C SER A 222 38.41 5.98 16.62
N ALA A 223 38.15 4.81 17.22
CA ALA A 223 38.64 4.46 18.54
C ALA A 223 40.18 4.32 18.60
N PRO A 224 40.87 4.99 19.55
CA PRO A 224 42.34 5.01 19.63
C PRO A 224 42.98 3.71 20.14
N GLN A 225 42.18 2.76 20.62
CA GLN A 225 42.63 1.48 21.21
C GLN A 225 42.31 0.26 20.32
N GLY A 226 41.82 0.49 19.10
CA GLY A 226 41.73 -0.58 18.11
C GLY A 226 43.12 -0.87 17.56
N LEU A 227 43.58 -2.12 17.67
CA LEU A 227 44.63 -2.71 16.81
C LEU A 227 44.25 -2.68 15.29
N LEU A 228 43.20 -1.93 14.91
CA LEU A 228 42.32 -2.09 13.77
C LEU A 228 42.19 -0.81 12.92
N GLY A 229 42.75 0.32 13.37
CA GLY A 229 42.83 1.57 12.59
C GLY A 229 43.84 1.54 11.44
N GLN A 230 44.46 0.39 11.15
CA GLN A 230 45.52 0.20 10.16
C GLN A 230 45.02 -0.26 8.78
N GLN A 231 43.72 -0.48 8.56
CA GLN A 231 43.23 -0.78 7.21
C GLN A 231 43.13 0.50 6.36
N PRO A 232 43.94 0.63 5.28
CA PRO A 232 43.84 1.77 4.36
C PRO A 232 42.44 1.81 3.71
N GLY A 233 41.82 2.98 3.61
CA GLY A 233 40.53 3.17 2.92
C GLY A 233 39.26 2.87 3.73
N ALA A 234 39.36 2.25 4.92
CA ALA A 234 38.19 1.99 5.77
C ALA A 234 37.53 3.28 6.30
N LYS A 235 38.36 4.25 6.70
CA LYS A 235 37.92 5.59 7.14
C LYS A 235 37.18 6.34 6.03
N GLU A 236 37.70 6.28 4.81
CA GLU A 236 37.17 6.96 3.64
C GLU A 236 35.86 6.31 3.17
N SER A 237 35.79 4.98 3.16
CA SER A 237 34.59 4.22 2.82
C SER A 237 33.43 4.49 3.78
N MET A 238 33.69 4.53 5.09
CA MET A 238 32.66 4.82 6.11
C MET A 238 32.22 6.28 6.11
N ALA A 239 33.16 7.21 5.90
CA ALA A 239 32.83 8.62 5.69
C ALA A 239 31.95 8.80 4.43
N TYR A 240 32.24 8.06 3.35
CA TYR A 240 31.43 8.07 2.14
C TYR A 240 30.01 7.55 2.40
N LEU A 241 29.83 6.39 3.04
CA LEU A 241 28.50 5.88 3.41
C LEU A 241 27.70 6.88 4.24
N THR A 242 28.30 7.44 5.28
CA THR A 242 27.64 8.42 6.15
C THR A 242 27.24 9.68 5.37
N ASN A 243 28.09 10.15 4.46
CA ASN A 243 27.80 11.31 3.62
C ASN A 243 26.72 11.02 2.57
N VAL A 244 26.74 9.84 1.93
CA VAL A 244 25.68 9.42 1.00
C VAL A 244 24.33 9.35 1.70
N GLU A 245 24.25 8.83 2.92
CA GLU A 245 23.00 8.80 3.67
C GLU A 245 22.50 10.20 4.04
N ARG A 246 23.39 11.05 4.55
CA ARG A 246 23.07 12.45 4.85
C ARG A 246 22.65 13.23 3.61
N GLN A 247 23.25 12.97 2.46
CA GLN A 247 22.93 13.64 1.20
C GLN A 247 21.61 13.14 0.61
N GLN A 248 21.31 11.84 0.71
CA GLN A 248 19.98 11.30 0.40
C GLN A 248 18.88 11.89 1.30
N GLU A 249 19.19 12.20 2.56
CA GLU A 249 18.28 12.95 3.43
C GLU A 249 18.11 14.40 2.97
N LEU A 250 19.20 15.11 2.69
CA LEU A 250 19.17 16.53 2.31
C LEU A 250 18.54 16.78 0.94
N ASP A 251 18.90 16.01 -0.10
CA ASP A 251 18.30 16.11 -1.45
C ASP A 251 16.79 15.86 -1.43
N ARG A 252 16.30 15.10 -0.45
CA ARG A 252 14.88 14.83 -0.25
C ARG A 252 14.17 15.81 0.66
N HIS A 253 14.86 16.59 1.50
CA HIS A 253 14.28 17.73 2.22
C HIS A 253 14.22 18.99 1.33
N VAL A 254 15.03 19.06 0.28
CA VAL A 254 14.97 20.13 -0.74
C VAL A 254 13.80 19.92 -1.72
N LYS A 255 13.25 18.70 -1.85
CA LYS A 255 12.14 18.35 -2.76
C LYS A 255 10.70 18.19 -2.22
N PRO A 256 10.33 18.55 -0.97
CA PRO A 256 8.91 18.64 -0.60
C PRO A 256 8.55 19.96 0.11
N ARG A 257 9.42 20.97 0.08
CA ARG A 257 9.21 22.18 0.91
C ARG A 257 9.14 23.51 0.16
N ARG A 258 9.70 23.63 -1.05
CA ARG A 258 9.53 24.85 -1.86
C ARG A 258 8.10 25.02 -2.38
N ASP A 259 7.38 23.92 -2.62
CA ASP A 259 6.01 23.99 -3.11
C ASP A 259 5.01 24.25 -1.96
N TYR A 260 5.31 23.79 -0.74
CA TYR A 260 4.42 23.96 0.41
C TYR A 260 4.49 25.35 1.06
N GLU A 261 5.68 25.97 1.16
CA GLU A 261 5.81 27.31 1.77
C GLU A 261 5.35 28.43 0.83
N ALA A 262 5.56 28.29 -0.49
CA ALA A 262 4.97 29.19 -1.48
C ALA A 262 3.43 29.08 -1.51
N MET A 263 2.87 27.91 -1.20
CA MET A 263 1.43 27.66 -1.09
C MET A 263 0.83 28.13 0.24
N ILE A 264 1.57 28.07 1.36
CA ILE A 264 1.05 28.50 2.67
C ILE A 264 1.02 30.03 2.81
N GLN A 265 1.94 30.76 2.17
CA GLN A 265 1.90 32.23 2.15
C GLN A 265 0.76 32.80 1.29
N THR A 266 0.28 32.06 0.28
CA THR A 266 -0.90 32.44 -0.51
C THR A 266 -2.23 32.04 0.16
N VAL A 267 -2.22 31.04 1.05
CA VAL A 267 -3.44 30.51 1.71
C VAL A 267 -3.89 31.31 2.96
N ARG A 268 -3.07 32.21 3.51
CA ARG A 268 -3.49 33.06 4.65
C ARG A 268 -4.41 34.23 4.30
N GLY A 269 -4.75 34.42 3.04
CA GLY A 269 -5.83 35.29 2.61
C GLY A 269 -6.78 34.52 1.69
N VAL A 270 -8.08 34.55 1.99
CA VAL A 270 -9.18 34.02 1.16
C VAL A 270 -9.55 32.54 1.41
N THR A 271 -10.41 32.35 2.41
CA THR A 271 -11.39 31.25 2.44
C THR A 271 -12.44 31.48 1.34
N SER A 272 -12.55 30.59 0.35
CA SER A 272 -13.73 30.43 -0.54
C SER A 272 -13.55 29.29 -1.55
N ALA A 273 -14.65 28.76 -2.08
CA ALA A 273 -14.75 27.73 -3.13
C ALA A 273 -13.93 27.99 -4.42
N ALA A 274 -13.32 29.17 -4.56
CA ALA A 274 -12.38 29.53 -5.62
C ALA A 274 -11.02 28.80 -5.53
N SER A 275 -10.65 28.26 -4.36
CA SER A 275 -9.35 27.57 -4.20
C SER A 275 -9.29 26.22 -4.95
N LEU A 276 -10.40 25.48 -5.01
CA LEU A 276 -10.47 24.23 -5.78
C LEU A 276 -10.46 24.48 -7.30
N THR A 277 -11.02 25.60 -7.76
CA THR A 277 -11.02 25.95 -9.19
C THR A 277 -9.67 26.49 -9.65
N LEU A 278 -8.89 27.12 -8.77
CA LEU A 278 -7.50 27.51 -9.03
C LEU A 278 -6.60 26.29 -9.23
N SER A 279 -6.66 25.32 -8.32
CA SER A 279 -5.89 24.07 -8.46
C SER A 279 -6.25 23.28 -9.73
N PHE A 280 -7.54 23.20 -10.07
CA PHE A 280 -7.96 22.51 -11.30
C PHE A 280 -7.56 23.26 -12.57
N LYS A 281 -7.60 24.60 -12.57
CA LYS A 281 -7.11 25.43 -13.68
C LYS A 281 -5.60 25.27 -13.90
N GLU A 282 -4.82 25.15 -12.83
CA GLU A 282 -3.36 24.91 -12.90
C GLU A 282 -3.04 23.55 -13.54
N VAL A 283 -3.82 22.51 -13.23
CA VAL A 283 -3.68 21.20 -13.89
C VAL A 283 -3.94 21.29 -15.39
N ILE A 284 -4.98 22.01 -15.81
CA ILE A 284 -5.30 22.23 -17.23
C ILE A 284 -4.20 23.03 -17.93
N GLN A 285 -3.67 24.06 -17.27
CA GLN A 285 -2.59 24.89 -17.80
C GLN A 285 -1.32 24.07 -18.00
N LYS A 286 -0.88 23.31 -16.98
CA LYS A 286 0.31 22.46 -17.08
C LYS A 286 0.17 21.43 -18.20
N LYS A 287 -1.02 20.84 -18.35
CA LYS A 287 -1.28 19.84 -19.39
C LYS A 287 -1.35 20.45 -20.79
N ALA A 288 -1.82 21.70 -20.91
CA ALA A 288 -1.77 22.47 -22.14
C ALA A 288 -0.31 22.78 -22.53
N GLU A 289 0.52 23.20 -21.58
CA GLU A 289 1.96 23.46 -21.78
C GLU A 289 2.70 22.18 -22.23
N GLU A 290 2.45 21.04 -21.58
CA GLU A 290 3.03 19.73 -21.97
C GLU A 290 2.63 19.30 -23.40
N SER A 291 1.45 19.73 -23.86
CA SER A 291 0.91 19.38 -25.18
C SER A 291 1.10 20.50 -26.22
N ASN A 292 1.81 21.57 -25.85
CA ASN A 292 2.04 22.76 -26.66
C ASN A 292 0.75 23.47 -27.15
N ILE A 293 -0.31 23.43 -26.35
CA ILE A 293 -1.62 24.03 -26.63
C ILE A 293 -1.76 25.36 -25.87
N ILE A 294 -2.26 26.39 -26.56
CA ILE A 294 -2.45 27.72 -25.97
C ILE A 294 -3.64 27.70 -25.01
N PHE A 295 -3.40 28.01 -23.74
CA PHE A 295 -4.44 28.22 -22.73
C PHE A 295 -4.44 29.67 -22.21
N MET A 296 -5.45 30.46 -22.59
CA MET A 296 -5.51 31.89 -22.21
C MET A 296 -6.93 32.37 -21.89
N PRO A 297 -7.12 33.27 -20.91
CA PRO A 297 -8.43 33.87 -20.64
C PRO A 297 -8.87 34.76 -21.80
N VAL A 298 -10.16 34.73 -22.17
CA VAL A 298 -10.75 35.62 -23.17
C VAL A 298 -11.33 36.84 -22.45
N PRO A 299 -10.67 38.02 -22.51
CA PRO A 299 -11.11 39.20 -21.76
C PRO A 299 -12.52 39.62 -22.17
N GLY A 300 -13.36 39.94 -21.18
CA GLY A 300 -14.75 40.40 -21.39
C GLY A 300 -15.78 39.30 -21.67
N ARG A 301 -15.40 38.01 -21.64
CA ARG A 301 -16.32 36.89 -21.89
C ARG A 301 -16.52 36.02 -20.66
N TYR A 302 -17.78 35.94 -20.21
CA TYR A 302 -18.19 35.18 -19.02
C TYR A 302 -19.40 34.28 -19.35
N GLN A 303 -19.51 33.16 -18.65
CA GLN A 303 -20.68 32.27 -18.68
C GLN A 303 -21.05 31.91 -17.25
N ASP A 304 -22.31 32.12 -16.85
CA ASP A 304 -22.79 31.96 -15.47
C ASP A 304 -21.87 32.60 -14.41
N GLY A 305 -21.36 33.80 -14.70
CA GLY A 305 -20.43 34.53 -13.85
C GLY A 305 -18.99 34.00 -13.82
N LYS A 306 -18.66 32.97 -14.60
CA LYS A 306 -17.34 32.33 -14.67
C LYS A 306 -16.60 32.76 -15.93
N GLN A 307 -15.30 33.00 -15.78
CA GLN A 307 -14.41 33.42 -16.87
C GLN A 307 -14.32 32.33 -17.95
N VAL A 308 -14.46 32.70 -19.22
CA VAL A 308 -14.20 31.80 -20.35
C VAL A 308 -12.72 31.84 -20.71
N HIS A 309 -12.14 30.66 -20.93
CA HIS A 309 -10.77 30.43 -21.40
C HIS A 309 -10.77 29.84 -22.79
N ARG A 310 -9.72 30.14 -23.56
CA ARG A 310 -9.42 29.51 -24.83
C ARG A 310 -8.40 28.40 -24.58
N PHE A 311 -8.66 27.21 -25.10
CA PHE A 311 -7.78 26.05 -25.09
C PHE A 311 -7.62 25.59 -26.54
N GLY A 312 -6.51 25.98 -27.18
CA GLY A 312 -6.30 25.82 -28.61
C GLY A 312 -7.39 26.56 -29.43
N SER A 313 -8.14 25.80 -30.23
CA SER A 313 -9.28 26.28 -31.02
C SER A 313 -10.60 26.34 -30.24
N SER A 314 -10.67 25.69 -29.08
CA SER A 314 -11.88 25.51 -28.30
C SER A 314 -12.04 26.57 -27.20
N LEU A 315 -13.29 26.88 -26.84
CA LEU A 315 -13.63 27.77 -25.73
C LEU A 315 -14.20 26.95 -24.59
N LEU A 316 -13.70 27.16 -23.38
CA LEU A 316 -14.11 26.42 -22.19
C LEU A 316 -14.34 27.34 -21.00
N TYR A 317 -15.17 26.91 -20.05
CA TYR A 317 -15.19 27.47 -18.70
C TYR A 317 -15.16 26.35 -17.67
N LEU A 318 -14.74 26.69 -16.45
CA LEU A 318 -14.58 25.72 -15.37
C LEU A 318 -15.66 25.95 -14.30
N ASP A 319 -16.33 24.87 -13.90
CA ASP A 319 -17.28 24.92 -12.80
C ASP A 319 -17.12 23.72 -11.88
N ARG A 320 -16.84 23.98 -10.59
CA ARG A 320 -16.72 22.95 -9.53
C ARG A 320 -15.90 21.71 -9.94
N GLY A 321 -14.81 21.89 -10.69
CA GLY A 321 -13.94 20.79 -11.14
C GLY A 321 -14.39 20.07 -12.41
N VAL A 322 -15.39 20.58 -13.13
CA VAL A 322 -15.85 20.08 -14.43
C VAL A 322 -15.50 21.09 -15.52
N ILE A 323 -15.00 20.58 -16.66
CA ILE A 323 -14.69 21.38 -17.84
C ILE A 323 -15.93 21.42 -18.74
N PHE A 324 -16.40 22.61 -19.08
CA PHE A 324 -17.46 22.80 -20.06
C PHE A 324 -16.88 23.39 -21.33
N VAL A 325 -17.05 22.72 -22.47
CA VAL A 325 -16.54 23.16 -23.77
C VAL A 325 -17.69 23.63 -24.66
N PHE A 326 -17.48 24.70 -25.41
CA PHE A 326 -18.50 25.26 -26.31
C PHE A 326 -18.52 24.53 -27.66
N ASN A 327 -19.58 23.74 -27.90
CA ASN A 327 -19.79 23.03 -29.17
C ASN A 327 -20.74 23.81 -30.09
N GLN A 328 -20.36 25.05 -30.45
CA GLN A 328 -21.04 26.00 -31.35
C GLN A 328 -22.49 26.44 -31.00
N LYS A 329 -23.27 25.61 -30.30
CA LYS A 329 -24.66 25.86 -29.89
C LYS A 329 -24.86 25.75 -28.38
N THR A 330 -24.12 24.87 -27.71
CA THR A 330 -24.28 24.59 -26.27
C THR A 330 -22.95 24.31 -25.58
N TRP A 331 -22.93 24.45 -24.25
CA TRP A 331 -21.81 24.08 -23.40
C TRP A 331 -21.98 22.65 -22.90
N VAL A 332 -21.02 21.78 -23.19
CA VAL A 332 -21.07 20.36 -22.85
C VAL A 332 -19.96 19.98 -21.87
N PRO A 333 -20.28 19.24 -20.79
CA PRO A 333 -19.27 18.77 -19.85
C PRO A 333 -18.37 17.75 -20.56
N THR A 334 -17.07 17.99 -20.53
CA THR A 334 -16.06 17.22 -21.27
C THR A 334 -14.91 16.85 -20.35
N SER A 335 -14.31 15.67 -20.55
CA SER A 335 -13.13 15.24 -19.79
C SER A 335 -11.87 15.96 -20.29
N LEU A 336 -10.84 16.07 -19.43
CA LEU A 336 -9.55 16.66 -19.82
C LEU A 336 -8.87 15.88 -20.96
N GLN A 337 -9.00 14.56 -20.98
CA GLN A 337 -8.42 13.72 -22.04
C GLN A 337 -9.09 14.01 -23.39
N SER A 338 -10.43 14.02 -23.43
CA SER A 338 -11.18 14.33 -24.66
C SER A 338 -10.93 15.77 -25.14
N LEU A 339 -10.69 16.71 -24.23
CA LEU A 339 -10.31 18.08 -24.59
C LEU A 339 -8.95 18.13 -25.29
N LEU A 340 -7.97 17.35 -24.83
CA LEU A 340 -6.65 17.26 -25.46
C LEU A 340 -6.74 16.60 -26.85
N ASP A 341 -7.51 15.51 -26.96
CA ASP A 341 -7.71 14.80 -28.22
C ASP A 341 -8.40 15.66 -29.30
N THR A 342 -9.18 16.66 -28.88
CA THR A 342 -9.88 17.58 -29.80
C THR A 342 -9.04 18.82 -30.14
N ALA A 343 -7.95 19.07 -29.40
CA ALA A 343 -7.15 20.29 -29.49
C ALA A 343 -5.71 20.07 -29.99
N GLY A 344 -5.20 18.84 -29.93
CA GLY A 344 -4.05 18.39 -30.72
C GLY A 344 -4.46 18.05 -32.15
#